data_AF-W7BNM0-F1
#
_entry.id   AF-W7BNM0-F1
#
_cell.length_a   1.000
_cell.length_b   1.000
_cell.length_c   1.000
_cell.angle_alpha   90.00
_cell.angle_beta   90.00
_cell.angle_gamma   90.00
#
_symmetry.space_group_name_H-M   'P 1'
#
loop_
_entity.id
_entity.type
_entity.pdbx_description
1 polymer ?
#
loop_
_entity_poly.entity_id
_entity_poly.type
_entity_poly.pdbx_seq_one_letter_code
_entity_poly.pdbx_strand_id
1 'polypeptide(L)'
;MDDCFNSNYIVREKYSIHVIEIKAFDSKLENYIDEHFVSVCKGRNSDWKIEHVKKEVRSFYEKKSIKTRYGATAEFFIHLYLKSLGYLQECMFLNLEENSIKKGFDGFYSKGSEPWIMESKSGSINTAGISHVK
;
A
#
# COMPACT_ATOMS: atom_id res chain seq x y z
N MET A 1 3.52 10.56 -16.64
CA MET A 1 3.50 9.11 -16.40
C MET A 1 2.03 8.72 -16.41
N ASP A 2 1.62 7.80 -17.29
CA ASP A 2 0.20 7.48 -17.43
C ASP A 2 -0.31 6.76 -16.18
N ASP A 3 -1.29 7.34 -15.47
CA ASP A 3 -1.85 6.80 -14.23
C ASP A 3 -2.40 5.37 -14.47
N CYS A 4 -1.79 4.36 -13.84
CA CYS A 4 -2.26 2.97 -13.91
C CYS A 4 -3.49 2.70 -13.03
N PHE A 5 -3.83 3.63 -12.13
CA PHE A 5 -4.96 3.48 -11.21
C PHE A 5 -6.25 4.14 -11.71
N ASN A 6 -6.20 4.89 -12.81
CA ASN A 6 -7.36 5.61 -13.40
C ASN A 6 -8.19 6.31 -12.32
N SER A 7 -7.52 7.04 -11.44
CA SER A 7 -8.12 7.56 -10.21
C SER A 7 -9.07 8.72 -10.51
N ASN A 8 -10.24 8.73 -9.85
CA ASN A 8 -11.12 9.88 -9.81
C ASN A 8 -10.85 10.65 -8.51
N TYR A 9 -10.80 11.98 -8.58
CA TYR A 9 -10.49 12.76 -7.39
C TYR A 9 -11.33 14.02 -7.23
N ILE A 10 -11.61 14.34 -5.97
CA ILE A 10 -12.31 15.54 -5.53
C ILE A 10 -11.33 16.32 -4.66
N VAL A 11 -10.97 17.52 -5.09
CA VAL A 11 -10.10 18.43 -4.31
C VAL A 11 -10.97 19.49 -3.63
N ARG A 12 -10.63 19.77 -2.37
CA ARG A 12 -11.13 20.88 -1.56
C ARG A 12 -9.92 21.62 -1.00
N GLU A 13 -10.16 22.78 -0.39
CA GLU A 13 -9.10 23.63 0.15
C GLU A 13 -8.18 22.88 1.15
N LYS A 14 -8.74 21.98 1.96
CA LYS A 14 -8.01 21.30 3.05
C LYS A 14 -7.81 19.80 2.87
N TYR A 15 -8.47 19.20 1.88
CA TYR A 15 -8.39 17.75 1.67
C TYR A 15 -8.66 17.39 0.22
N SER A 16 -8.18 16.20 -0.16
CA SER A 16 -8.52 15.55 -1.41
C SER A 16 -9.08 14.16 -1.11
N ILE A 17 -10.05 13.74 -1.90
CA ILE A 17 -10.59 12.38 -1.88
C ILE A 17 -10.25 11.75 -3.21
N HIS A 18 -9.59 10.60 -3.17
CA HIS A 18 -9.23 9.83 -4.35
C HIS A 18 -9.99 8.51 -4.31
N VAL A 19 -10.63 8.14 -5.42
CA VAL A 19 -11.38 6.91 -5.60
C VAL A 19 -10.75 6.11 -6.72
N ILE A 20 -10.37 4.89 -6.40
CA ILE A 20 -9.72 3.94 -7.31
C ILE A 20 -10.57 2.69 -7.34
N GLU A 21 -10.87 2.21 -8.55
CA GLU A 21 -11.60 0.97 -8.75
C GLU A 21 -10.75 0.02 -9.60
N ILE A 22 -10.22 -1.03 -8.98
CA ILE A 22 -9.46 -2.08 -9.68
C ILE A 22 -10.43 -3.19 -10.06
N LYS A 23 -10.95 -3.17 -11.29
CA LYS A 23 -11.88 -4.20 -11.81
C LYS A 23 -11.15 -5.45 -12.28
N ALA A 24 -9.96 -5.27 -12.85
CA ALA A 24 -9.13 -6.31 -13.40
C ALA A 24 -7.65 -5.91 -13.33
N PHE A 25 -6.77 -6.89 -13.39
CA PHE A 25 -5.34 -6.68 -13.54
C PHE A 25 -5.03 -6.70 -15.03
N ASP A 26 -4.82 -5.51 -15.60
CA ASP A 26 -4.32 -5.38 -16.96
C ASP A 26 -2.79 -5.36 -16.98
N SER A 27 -2.20 -5.50 -18.17
CA SER A 27 -0.75 -5.50 -18.33
C SER A 27 -0.09 -4.23 -17.81
N LYS A 28 -0.80 -3.09 -17.81
CA LYS A 28 -0.27 -1.82 -17.31
C LYS A 28 -0.11 -1.85 -15.80
N LEU A 29 -1.14 -2.29 -15.07
CA LEU A 29 -1.10 -2.44 -13.63
C LEU A 29 -0.12 -3.54 -13.21
N GLU A 30 -0.09 -4.68 -13.89
CA GLU A 30 0.84 -5.77 -13.61
C GLU A 30 2.31 -5.33 -13.76
N ASN A 31 2.64 -4.65 -14.86
CA ASN A 31 3.98 -4.12 -15.08
C ASN A 31 4.37 -3.09 -14.01
N TYR A 32 3.43 -2.21 -13.62
CA TYR A 32 3.67 -1.21 -12.57
C TYR A 32 3.90 -1.86 -11.19
N ILE A 33 3.14 -2.91 -10.87
CA ILE A 33 3.35 -3.70 -9.65
C ILE A 33 4.75 -4.32 -9.70
N ASP A 34 5.12 -4.98 -10.79
CA ASP A 34 6.41 -5.67 -10.90
C ASP A 34 7.61 -4.71 -10.85
N GLU A 35 7.51 -3.55 -11.51
CA GLU A 35 8.52 -2.49 -11.49
C GLU A 35 8.80 -1.99 -10.06
N HIS A 36 7.77 -1.93 -9.21
CA HIS A 36 7.88 -1.33 -7.89
C HIS A 36 7.86 -2.31 -6.73
N PHE A 37 7.56 -3.59 -6.99
CA PHE A 37 7.33 -4.63 -5.98
C PHE A 37 8.47 -4.69 -4.96
N VAL A 38 9.71 -4.78 -5.44
CA VAL A 38 10.91 -4.87 -4.59
C VAL A 38 11.07 -3.61 -3.74
N SER A 39 10.92 -2.43 -4.36
CA SER A 39 11.09 -1.14 -3.67
C SER A 39 10.04 -0.92 -2.57
N VAL A 40 8.80 -1.35 -2.80
CA VAL A 40 7.70 -1.26 -1.82
C VAL A 40 7.94 -2.23 -0.67
N CYS A 41 8.32 -3.47 -0.99
CA CYS A 41 8.46 -4.53 0.03
C CYS A 41 9.74 -4.42 0.86
N LYS A 42 10.87 -4.06 0.25
CA LYS A 42 12.22 -4.14 0.85
C LYS A 42 12.98 -2.80 0.85
N GLY A 43 12.37 -1.74 0.33
CA GLY A 43 12.99 -0.42 0.22
C GLY A 43 13.72 -0.19 -1.10
N ARG A 44 13.86 1.10 -1.48
CA ARG A 44 14.38 1.57 -2.77
C ARG A 44 15.80 1.12 -3.13
N ASN A 45 16.63 0.84 -2.14
CA ASN A 45 18.03 0.45 -2.34
C ASN A 45 18.23 -1.08 -2.25
N SER A 46 17.14 -1.85 -2.24
CA SER A 46 17.20 -3.30 -2.21
C SER A 46 17.64 -3.86 -3.56
N ASP A 47 18.63 -4.75 -3.53
CA ASP A 47 19.15 -5.52 -4.67
C ASP A 47 18.50 -6.90 -4.79
N TRP A 48 17.44 -7.16 -4.03
CA TRP A 48 16.76 -8.44 -4.02
C TRP A 48 16.06 -8.73 -5.35
N LYS A 49 16.22 -9.96 -5.83
CA LYS A 49 15.50 -10.44 -7.01
C LYS A 49 14.00 -10.50 -6.73
N ILE A 50 13.19 -10.01 -7.68
CA ILE A 50 11.74 -9.95 -7.56
C ILE A 50 11.12 -11.32 -7.24
N GLU A 51 11.66 -12.42 -7.79
CA GLU A 51 11.17 -13.77 -7.54
C GLU A 51 11.33 -14.19 -6.08
N HIS A 52 12.41 -13.74 -5.41
CA HIS A 52 12.62 -14.01 -3.99
C HIS A 52 11.63 -13.21 -3.14
N VAL A 53 11.44 -11.93 -3.45
CA VAL A 53 10.50 -11.07 -2.72
C VAL A 53 9.07 -11.57 -2.90
N LYS A 54 8.68 -11.98 -4.12
CA LYS A 54 7.35 -12.57 -4.39
C LYS A 54 7.11 -13.83 -3.55
N LYS A 55 8.11 -14.72 -3.42
CA LYS A 55 8.02 -15.91 -2.54
C LYS A 55 7.86 -15.54 -1.07
N GLU A 56 8.59 -14.52 -0.61
CA GLU A 56 8.51 -14.06 0.77
C GLU A 56 7.15 -13.43 1.10
N VAL A 57 6.64 -12.55 0.23
CA VAL A 57 5.30 -11.97 0.36
C VAL A 57 4.24 -13.07 0.35
N ARG A 58 4.34 -14.06 -0.55
CA ARG A 58 3.44 -15.21 -0.54
C ARG A 58 3.45 -15.94 0.81
N SER A 59 4.64 -16.25 1.34
CA SER A 59 4.77 -16.92 2.64
C SER A 59 4.20 -16.08 3.79
N PHE A 60 4.38 -14.75 3.73
CA PHE A 60 3.76 -13.82 4.67
C PHE A 60 2.23 -13.94 4.62
N TYR A 61 1.61 -13.88 3.44
CA TYR A 61 0.15 -14.00 3.31
C TYR A 61 -0.37 -15.36 3.78
N GLU A 62 0.30 -16.46 3.42
CA GLU A 62 -0.10 -17.82 3.79
C GLU A 62 -0.25 -18.00 5.31
N LYS A 63 0.61 -17.36 6.10
CA LYS A 63 0.62 -17.45 7.58
C LYS A 63 -0.42 -16.57 8.28
N LYS A 64 -1.05 -15.62 7.59
CA LYS A 64 -1.90 -14.60 8.23
C LYS A 64 -3.39 -14.90 8.04
N SER A 65 -4.21 -14.45 8.99
CA SER A 65 -5.67 -14.57 8.94
C SER A 65 -6.27 -13.80 7.75
N ILE A 66 -7.49 -14.15 7.32
CA ILE A 66 -8.17 -13.44 6.23
C ILE A 66 -8.30 -11.93 6.49
N LYS A 67 -8.58 -11.53 7.73
CA LYS A 67 -8.67 -10.12 8.14
C LYS A 67 -7.33 -9.40 7.98
N THR A 68 -6.24 -10.06 8.38
CA THR A 68 -4.89 -9.52 8.22
C THR A 68 -4.49 -9.42 6.75
N ARG A 69 -4.92 -10.37 5.91
CA ARG A 69 -4.70 -10.31 4.46
C ARG A 69 -5.41 -9.10 3.85
N TYR A 70 -6.64 -8.78 4.26
CA TYR A 70 -7.33 -7.57 3.80
C TYR A 70 -6.56 -6.29 4.14
N GLY A 71 -6.06 -6.18 5.38
CA GLY A 71 -5.23 -5.06 5.81
C GLY A 71 -3.96 -4.94 4.97
N ALA A 72 -3.20 -6.04 4.87
CA ALA A 72 -1.96 -6.06 4.11
C ALA A 72 -2.17 -5.77 2.61
N THR A 73 -3.29 -6.22 2.02
CA THR A 73 -3.61 -5.93 0.62
C THR A 73 -3.95 -4.46 0.43
N ALA A 74 -4.78 -3.88 1.32
CA ALA A 74 -5.10 -2.46 1.26
C ALA A 74 -3.84 -1.60 1.41
N GLU A 75 -2.99 -1.92 2.39
CA GLU A 75 -1.73 -1.20 2.63
C GLU A 75 -0.81 -1.26 1.40
N PHE A 76 -0.61 -2.45 0.82
CA PHE A 76 0.22 -2.64 -0.36
C PHE A 76 -0.23 -1.79 -1.56
N PHE A 77 -1.54 -1.74 -1.84
CA PHE A 77 -2.07 -0.91 -2.94
C PHE A 77 -1.97 0.59 -2.64
N ILE A 78 -2.11 1.01 -1.37
CA ILE A 78 -1.90 2.40 -0.98
C ILE A 78 -0.44 2.81 -1.21
N HIS A 79 0.55 1.97 -0.86
CA HIS A 79 1.97 2.22 -1.15
C HIS A 79 2.19 2.46 -2.65
N LEU A 80 1.65 1.58 -3.50
CA LEU A 80 1.77 1.69 -4.96
C LEU A 80 1.12 2.96 -5.52
N TYR A 81 -0.06 3.32 -4.99
CA TYR A 81 -0.80 4.50 -5.43
C TYR A 81 -0.13 5.81 -4.99
N LEU A 82 0.32 5.90 -3.74
CA LEU A 82 1.06 7.08 -3.28
C LEU A 82 2.36 7.24 -4.08
N LYS A 83 3.02 6.14 -4.43
CA LYS A 83 4.18 6.16 -5.33
C LYS A 83 3.84 6.72 -6.71
N SER A 84 2.67 6.40 -7.29
CA SER A 84 2.25 6.92 -8.60
C SER A 84 1.99 8.44 -8.55
N LEU A 85 1.60 8.94 -7.38
CA LEU A 85 1.43 10.37 -7.09
C LEU A 85 2.73 11.10 -6.70
N GLY A 86 3.88 10.42 -6.77
CA GLY A 86 5.20 11.00 -6.50
C GLY A 86 5.56 11.10 -5.02
N TYR A 87 4.87 10.38 -4.13
CA TYR A 87 5.29 10.25 -2.74
C TYR A 87 6.47 9.28 -2.64
N LEU A 88 7.48 9.65 -1.87
CA LEU A 88 8.62 8.81 -1.55
C LEU A 88 8.32 8.00 -0.29
N GLN A 89 8.27 6.68 -0.42
CA GLN A 89 8.06 5.76 0.71
C GLN A 89 9.34 5.66 1.57
N GLU A 90 9.22 6.00 2.85
CA GLU A 90 10.31 5.98 3.84
C GLU A 90 10.10 4.86 4.89
N CYS A 91 9.33 3.84 4.50
CA CYS A 91 9.03 2.65 5.28
C CYS A 91 9.11 1.40 4.38
N MET A 92 8.99 0.20 4.95
CA MET A 92 8.96 -1.06 4.20
C MET A 92 7.65 -1.79 4.49
N PHE A 93 7.00 -2.31 3.44
CA PHE A 93 5.81 -3.15 3.61
C PHE A 93 6.14 -4.46 4.35
N LEU A 94 7.26 -5.12 4.01
CA LEU A 94 7.78 -6.23 4.82
C LEU A 94 8.61 -5.64 5.96
N ASN A 95 7.91 -5.14 6.97
CA ASN A 95 8.53 -4.45 8.08
C ASN A 95 9.29 -5.44 8.97
N LEU A 96 10.61 -5.27 9.14
CA LEU A 96 11.44 -6.10 10.03
C LEU A 96 11.12 -5.86 11.52
N GLU A 97 10.41 -4.77 11.82
CA GLU A 97 9.96 -4.35 13.15
C GLU A 97 8.68 -5.05 13.64
N GLU A 98 8.13 -6.06 12.94
CA GLU A 98 7.04 -6.91 13.52
C GLU A 98 7.45 -7.53 14.89
N ASN A 99 8.73 -7.46 15.26
CA ASN A 99 9.31 -7.86 16.55
C ASN A 99 9.71 -6.70 17.50
N SER A 100 9.36 -5.43 17.23
CA SER A 100 9.72 -4.28 18.07
C SER A 100 8.54 -3.34 18.36
N ILE A 101 8.79 -2.18 19.00
CA ILE A 101 7.77 -1.23 19.47
C ILE A 101 6.88 -0.79 18.31
N LYS A 102 5.57 -1.01 18.44
CA LYS A 102 4.59 -0.66 17.40
C LYS A 102 4.55 0.85 17.18
N LYS A 103 4.81 1.27 15.93
CA LYS A 103 4.52 2.62 15.45
C LYS A 103 3.00 2.85 15.45
N GLY A 104 2.58 4.10 15.65
CA GLY A 104 1.17 4.51 15.69
C GLY A 104 0.56 4.82 14.32
N PHE A 105 1.18 4.36 13.23
CA PHE A 105 0.77 4.60 11.85
C PHE A 105 1.28 3.48 10.93
N ASP A 106 0.63 3.27 9.79
CA ASP A 106 0.94 2.20 8.84
C ASP A 106 2.06 2.58 7.85
N GLY A 107 2.23 3.87 7.53
CA GLY A 107 3.27 4.31 6.61
C GLY A 107 3.80 5.72 6.85
N PHE A 108 5.03 5.95 6.42
CA PHE A 108 5.71 7.25 6.45
C PHE A 108 6.27 7.58 5.06
N TYR A 109 6.04 8.81 4.60
CA TYR A 109 6.38 9.25 3.26
C TYR A 109 6.92 10.68 3.26
N SER A 110 7.72 10.99 2.25
CA SER A 110 8.18 12.35 1.93
C SER A 110 7.57 12.80 0.60
N LYS A 111 7.10 14.05 0.51
CA LYS A 111 6.74 14.68 -0.77
C LYS A 111 7.31 16.09 -0.83
N GLY A 112 8.31 16.30 -1.67
CA GLY A 112 9.13 17.51 -1.57
C GLY A 112 9.83 17.59 -0.22
N SER A 113 9.64 18.67 0.52
CA SER A 113 10.15 18.88 1.88
C SER A 113 9.17 18.50 2.98
N GLU A 114 7.98 17.98 2.64
CA GLU A 114 6.92 17.72 3.61
C GLU A 114 6.86 16.24 4.00
N PRO A 115 6.82 15.91 5.31
CA PRO A 115 6.56 14.57 5.79
C PRO A 115 5.05 14.27 5.79
N TRP A 116 4.71 13.03 5.48
CA TRP A 116 3.35 12.52 5.45
C TRP A 116 3.23 11.21 6.22
N ILE A 117 2.15 11.07 6.96
CA ILE A 117 1.78 9.85 7.68
C ILE A 117 0.58 9.24 6.99
N MET A 118 0.60 7.91 6.83
CA MET A 118 -0.49 7.14 6.25
C MET A 118 -1.07 6.20 7.30
N GLU A 119 -2.40 6.19 7.37
CA GLU A 119 -3.20 5.24 8.13
C GLU A 119 -4.14 4.54 7.15
N SER A 120 -4.12 3.22 7.14
CA SER A 120 -4.95 2.40 6.28
C SER A 120 -6.09 1.76 7.06
N LYS A 121 -7.22 1.57 6.39
CA LYS A 121 -8.35 0.79 6.90
C LYS A 121 -8.82 -0.13 5.78
N SER A 122 -9.20 -1.35 6.14
CA SER A 122 -9.74 -2.33 5.20
C SER A 122 -11.06 -2.89 5.70
N GLY A 123 -11.91 -3.28 4.75
CA GLY A 123 -13.24 -3.82 5.00
C GLY A 123 -13.66 -4.77 3.89
N SER A 124 -14.81 -5.41 4.07
CA SER A 124 -15.44 -6.26 3.05
C SER A 124 -16.83 -5.73 2.75
N ILE A 125 -17.24 -5.79 1.48
CA ILE A 125 -18.60 -5.45 1.04
C ILE A 125 -19.66 -6.33 1.71
N ASN A 126 -19.28 -7.51 2.18
CA ASN A 126 -20.17 -8.45 2.85
C ASN A 126 -20.37 -8.11 4.34
N THR A 127 -19.66 -7.13 4.89
CA THR A 127 -19.82 -6.76 6.29
C THR A 127 -20.87 -5.66 6.43
N ALA A 128 -22.02 -5.99 7.03
CA ALA A 128 -23.10 -5.04 7.29
C ALA A 128 -22.97 -4.37 8.68
N GLY A 129 -23.39 -3.10 8.78
CA GLY A 129 -23.62 -2.44 10.07
C GLY A 129 -22.39 -2.13 10.93
N ILE A 130 -21.19 -2.03 10.34
CA ILE A 130 -19.99 -1.67 11.10
C ILE A 130 -20.08 -0.19 11.50
N SER A 131 -20.16 0.09 12.80
CA SER A 131 -19.88 1.40 13.37
C SER A 131 -18.54 1.34 14.12
N HIS A 132 -17.82 2.46 14.19
CA HIS A 132 -16.74 2.59 15.16
C HIS A 132 -17.30 2.27 16.57
N VAL A 133 -16.59 1.42 17.32
CA VAL A 133 -16.85 1.28 18.75
C VAL A 133 -16.53 2.65 19.35
N LYS A 134 -17.54 3.30 19.92
CA LYS A 134 -17.39 4.58 20.63
C LYS A 134 -16.46 4.44 21.82
#